data_AF-A0A534ASB4-F1
#
_entry.id   AF-A0A534ASB4-F1
#
_cell.length_a   1.000
_cell.length_b   1.000
_cell.length_c   1.000
_cell.angle_alpha   90.00
_cell.angle_beta   90.00
_cell.angle_gamma   90.00
#
_symmetry.space_group_name_H-M   'P 1'
#
loop_
_entity.id
_entity.type
_entity.pdbx_description
1 polymer ?
#
loop_
_entity_poly.entity_id
_entity_poly.type
_entity_poly.pdbx_seq_one_letter_code
_entity_poly.pdbx_strand_id
1 'polypeptide(L)'
;MRFIDSAIRYAFPTLGVGVGWLREELRARGVSVRLTKACLRELVMDADAGARVQALGADAAQPYLTSLRQQIAARAEFLRAWTLSDDRIDLAGPYSDQLVRLAHKYALPRAWRLSEPVAVDSKRPTRTYLYWARAA
;
A
#
# COMPACT_ATOMS: atom_id res chain seq x y z
N MET A 1 -13.06 13.24 -13.13
CA MET A 1 -13.99 12.27 -12.51
C MET A 1 -14.99 11.81 -13.56
N ARG A 2 -15.03 10.51 -13.92
CA ARG A 2 -16.14 9.79 -14.62
C ARG A 2 -15.75 8.40 -15.22
N PHE A 3 -14.97 7.58 -14.50
CA PHE A 3 -14.65 6.21 -15.00
C PHE A 3 -15.04 5.06 -14.06
N ILE A 4 -15.61 5.35 -12.89
CA ILE A 4 -15.83 4.31 -11.86
C ILE A 4 -17.27 3.76 -11.87
N ASP A 5 -18.26 4.51 -12.38
CA ASP A 5 -19.68 4.12 -12.23
C ASP A 5 -20.16 3.01 -13.18
N SER A 6 -19.49 2.76 -14.30
CA SER A 6 -19.97 1.80 -15.31
C SER A 6 -19.43 0.38 -15.14
N ALA A 7 -18.38 0.16 -14.35
CA ALA A 7 -17.77 -1.16 -14.15
C ALA A 7 -18.49 -2.02 -13.08
N ILE A 8 -19.45 -1.43 -12.36
CA ILE A 8 -20.02 -2.03 -11.15
C ILE A 8 -20.91 -3.23 -11.48
N ARG A 9 -21.57 -3.31 -12.65
CA ARG A 9 -22.61 -4.34 -12.90
C ARG A 9 -22.12 -5.70 -13.41
N TYR A 10 -20.94 -5.83 -14.01
CA TYR A 10 -20.47 -7.09 -14.60
C TYR A 10 -19.39 -7.83 -13.79
N ALA A 11 -18.84 -7.22 -12.75
CA ALA A 11 -17.69 -7.77 -12.01
C ALA A 11 -18.06 -8.67 -10.81
N PHE A 12 -19.35 -8.78 -10.44
CA PHE A 12 -19.74 -9.40 -9.17
C PHE A 12 -19.30 -10.88 -8.96
N PRO A 13 -19.35 -11.79 -9.95
CA PRO A 13 -18.94 -13.18 -9.73
C PRO A 13 -17.41 -13.33 -9.62
N THR A 14 -16.67 -12.65 -10.49
CA THR A 14 -15.19 -12.71 -10.51
C THR A 14 -14.58 -12.01 -9.30
N LEU A 15 -15.24 -10.96 -8.80
CA LEU A 15 -14.84 -10.28 -7.55
C LEU A 15 -14.93 -11.20 -6.33
N GLY A 16 -15.95 -12.06 -6.25
CA GLY A 16 -16.08 -13.01 -5.14
C GLY A 16 -14.90 -14.00 -5.11
N VAL A 17 -14.56 -14.56 -6.27
CA VAL A 17 -13.43 -15.48 -6.44
C VAL A 17 -12.10 -14.77 -6.18
N GLY A 18 -11.92 -13.56 -6.71
CA GLY A 18 -10.71 -12.76 -6.51
C GLY A 18 -10.49 -12.36 -5.05
N VAL A 19 -11.56 -12.05 -4.29
CA VAL A 19 -11.47 -11.82 -2.85
C VAL A 19 -11.07 -13.10 -2.10
N GLY A 20 -11.57 -14.26 -2.54
CA GLY A 20 -11.14 -15.55 -2.01
C GLY A 20 -9.64 -15.78 -2.20
N TRP A 21 -9.15 -15.59 -3.42
CA TRP A 21 -7.72 -15.71 -3.72
C TRP A 21 -6.87 -14.70 -2.94
N LEU A 22 -7.28 -13.43 -2.86
CA LEU A 22 -6.56 -12.42 -2.10
C LEU A 22 -6.45 -12.81 -0.60
N ARG A 23 -7.53 -13.35 -0.01
CA ARG A 23 -7.50 -13.83 1.37
C ARG A 23 -6.53 -14.99 1.56
N GLU A 24 -6.47 -15.90 0.60
CA GLU A 24 -5.54 -17.03 0.64
C GLU A 24 -4.08 -16.56 0.53
N GLU A 25 -3.79 -15.65 -0.40
CA GLU A 25 -2.46 -15.06 -0.56
C GLU A 25 -2.02 -14.26 0.68
N LEU A 26 -2.95 -13.57 1.36
CA LEU A 26 -2.67 -12.86 2.61
C LEU A 26 -2.39 -13.82 3.76
N ARG A 27 -3.14 -14.93 3.86
CA ARG A 27 -2.89 -16.00 4.85
C ARG A 27 -1.53 -16.66 4.61
N ALA A 28 -1.22 -17.00 3.37
CA ALA A 28 0.05 -17.59 2.99
C ALA A 28 1.25 -16.69 3.35
N ARG A 29 1.06 -15.37 3.32
CA ARG A 29 2.07 -14.36 3.70
C ARG A 29 2.05 -13.95 5.18
N GLY A 30 1.19 -14.56 5.99
CA GLY A 30 1.10 -14.26 7.43
C GLY A 30 0.54 -12.87 7.77
N VAL A 31 -0.16 -12.21 6.84
CA VAL A 31 -0.78 -10.91 7.12
C VAL A 31 -2.04 -11.11 7.97
N SER A 32 -1.94 -10.75 9.26
CA SER A 32 -3.02 -10.92 10.24
C SER A 32 -3.96 -9.70 10.36
N VAL A 33 -3.71 -8.65 9.56
CA VAL A 33 -4.47 -7.40 9.63
C VAL A 33 -5.92 -7.60 9.20
N ARG A 34 -6.84 -7.09 10.02
CA ARG A 34 -8.28 -7.12 9.71
C ARG A 34 -8.60 -6.10 8.61
N LEU A 35 -8.75 -6.57 7.38
CA LEU A 35 -9.17 -5.75 6.25
C LEU A 35 -10.70 -5.71 6.13
N THR A 36 -11.25 -4.52 5.88
CA THR A 36 -12.68 -4.36 5.63
C THR A 36 -13.07 -5.03 4.30
N LYS A 37 -14.33 -5.48 4.18
CA LYS A 37 -14.84 -6.07 2.93
C LYS A 37 -14.71 -5.09 1.74
N ALA A 38 -14.87 -3.79 1.98
CA ALA A 38 -14.71 -2.76 0.97
C ALA A 38 -13.26 -2.66 0.49
N CYS A 39 -12.29 -2.65 1.41
CA CYS A 39 -10.85 -2.64 1.08
C CYS A 39 -10.46 -3.84 0.21
N LEU A 40 -10.91 -5.04 0.57
CA LEU A 40 -10.63 -6.25 -0.22
C LEU A 40 -11.22 -6.16 -1.63
N ARG A 41 -12.42 -5.60 -1.78
CA ARG A 41 -13.07 -5.44 -3.09
C ARG A 41 -12.34 -4.42 -3.96
N GLU A 42 -11.94 -3.28 -3.39
CA GLU A 42 -11.20 -2.26 -4.15
C GLU A 42 -9.83 -2.75 -4.60
N LEU A 43 -9.12 -3.53 -3.77
CA LEU A 43 -7.84 -4.15 -4.15
C LEU A 43 -8.00 -5.17 -5.29
N VAL A 44 -9.09 -5.94 -5.29
CA VAL A 44 -9.35 -6.90 -6.38
C VAL A 44 -9.79 -6.18 -7.66
N MET A 45 -10.57 -5.10 -7.56
CA MET A 45 -10.92 -4.25 -8.71
C MET A 45 -9.68 -3.62 -9.33
N ASP A 46 -8.75 -3.15 -8.49
CA ASP A 46 -7.46 -2.63 -8.93
C ASP A 46 -6.60 -3.69 -9.63
N ALA A 47 -6.54 -4.90 -9.06
CA ALA A 47 -5.86 -6.03 -9.67
C ALA A 47 -6.49 -6.47 -11.00
N ASP A 48 -7.82 -6.48 -11.10
CA ASP A 48 -8.56 -6.76 -12.34
C ASP A 48 -8.26 -5.71 -13.42
N ALA A 49 -8.26 -4.42 -13.07
CA ALA A 49 -7.89 -3.36 -14.00
C ALA A 49 -6.47 -3.55 -14.52
N GLY A 50 -5.50 -3.83 -13.64
CA GLY A 50 -4.12 -4.11 -14.04
C GLY A 50 -3.97 -5.36 -14.91
N ALA A 51 -4.74 -6.41 -14.60
CA ALA A 51 -4.74 -7.66 -15.36
C ALA A 51 -5.31 -7.48 -16.77
N ARG A 52 -6.37 -6.67 -16.91
CA ARG A 52 -6.94 -6.32 -18.22
C ARG A 52 -5.95 -5.51 -19.06
N VAL A 53 -5.25 -4.55 -18.47
CA VAL A 53 -4.24 -3.76 -19.19
C VAL A 53 -3.11 -4.67 -19.69
N GLN A 54 -2.64 -5.62 -18.87
CA GLN A 54 -1.62 -6.57 -19.29
C GLN A 54 -2.11 -7.57 -20.35
N ALA A 55 -3.35 -8.04 -20.23
CA ALA A 55 -3.94 -8.98 -21.18
C ALA A 55 -4.34 -8.33 -22.53
N LEU A 56 -4.55 -7.02 -22.55
CA LEU A 56 -4.90 -6.25 -23.75
C LEU A 56 -3.70 -5.57 -24.42
N GLY A 57 -2.51 -5.63 -23.81
CA GLY A 57 -1.27 -5.08 -24.37
C GLY A 57 -0.84 -5.82 -25.63
N ALA A 58 -0.15 -5.13 -26.54
CA ALA A 58 0.32 -5.71 -27.81
C ALA A 58 1.28 -6.92 -27.63
N ASP A 59 1.91 -7.05 -26.45
CA ASP A 59 2.77 -8.17 -26.02
C ASP A 59 2.04 -9.13 -25.05
N ALA A 60 0.73 -9.33 -25.18
CA ALA A 60 -0.06 -10.20 -24.31
C ALA A 60 0.33 -11.69 -24.45
N ALA A 61 1.45 -12.06 -23.86
CA ALA A 61 1.96 -13.44 -23.83
C ALA A 61 1.21 -14.32 -22.82
N GLN A 62 0.39 -13.74 -21.93
CA GLN A 62 -0.19 -14.45 -20.80
C GLN A 62 -1.73 -14.35 -20.74
N PRO A 63 -2.41 -15.48 -20.44
CA PRO A 63 -3.85 -15.50 -20.20
C PRO A 63 -4.28 -14.51 -19.10
N TYR A 64 -5.47 -13.91 -19.27
CA TYR A 64 -6.05 -12.99 -18.28
C TYR A 64 -6.07 -13.56 -16.85
N LEU A 65 -6.44 -14.84 -16.68
CA LEU A 65 -6.49 -15.46 -15.35
C LEU A 65 -5.11 -15.57 -14.69
N THR A 66 -4.06 -15.83 -15.47
CA THR A 66 -2.69 -15.89 -14.96
C THR A 66 -2.18 -14.50 -14.57
N SER A 67 -2.47 -13.48 -15.37
CA SER A 67 -2.16 -12.09 -15.04
C SER A 67 -2.94 -11.65 -13.79
N LEU A 68 -4.23 -11.98 -13.67
CA LEU A 68 -5.04 -11.65 -12.50
C LEU A 68 -4.46 -12.25 -11.22
N ARG A 69 -4.02 -13.51 -11.25
CA ARG A 69 -3.34 -14.14 -10.10
C ARG A 69 -2.05 -13.42 -9.72
N GLN A 70 -1.23 -13.05 -10.71
CA GLN A 70 -0.01 -12.29 -10.45
C GLN A 70 -0.30 -10.91 -9.85
N GLN A 71 -1.30 -10.20 -10.38
CA GLN A 71 -1.70 -8.90 -9.85
C GLN A 71 -2.21 -9.02 -8.41
N ILE A 72 -3.03 -10.04 -8.11
CA ILE A 72 -3.51 -10.29 -6.73
C ILE A 72 -2.34 -10.60 -5.79
N ALA A 73 -1.40 -11.46 -6.21
CA ALA A 73 -0.20 -11.78 -5.44
C ALA A 73 0.65 -10.52 -5.16
N ALA A 74 0.80 -9.63 -6.16
CA ALA A 74 1.51 -8.36 -6.00
C ALA A 74 0.82 -7.43 -4.97
N ARG A 75 -0.52 -7.39 -4.93
CA ARG A 75 -1.25 -6.60 -3.92
C ARG A 75 -1.11 -7.21 -2.52
N ALA A 76 -1.14 -8.53 -2.41
CA ALA A 76 -0.87 -9.21 -1.14
C ALA A 76 0.56 -8.92 -0.64
N GLU A 77 1.53 -8.88 -1.55
CA GLU A 77 2.92 -8.55 -1.24
C GLU A 77 3.07 -7.08 -0.79
N PHE A 78 2.42 -6.14 -1.48
CA PHE A 78 2.35 -4.75 -1.05
C PHE A 78 1.77 -4.63 0.37
N LEU A 79 0.68 -5.34 0.67
CA LEU A 79 0.08 -5.32 2.00
C LEU A 79 1.00 -5.93 3.06
N ARG A 80 1.72 -7.01 2.73
CA ARG A 80 2.73 -7.59 3.61
C ARG A 80 3.82 -6.57 3.92
N ALA A 81 4.38 -5.94 2.89
CA ALA A 81 5.41 -4.90 3.04
C ALA A 81 4.88 -3.71 3.84
N TRP A 82 3.68 -3.21 3.54
CA TRP A 82 3.07 -2.08 4.24
C TRP A 82 2.81 -2.35 5.72
N THR A 83 2.34 -3.55 6.06
CA THR A 83 1.87 -3.86 7.42
C THR A 83 2.97 -4.42 8.31
N LEU A 84 3.93 -5.15 7.75
CA LEU A 84 4.96 -5.86 8.52
C LEU A 84 6.35 -5.23 8.42
N SER A 85 6.64 -4.48 7.35
CA SER A 85 7.95 -3.85 7.16
C SER A 85 7.84 -2.32 7.16
N ASP A 86 8.92 -1.67 7.58
CA ASP A 86 9.13 -0.23 7.37
C ASP A 86 10.08 0.05 6.20
N ASP A 87 10.46 -1.00 5.45
CA ASP A 87 11.30 -0.85 4.28
C ASP A 87 10.63 0.09 3.28
N ARG A 88 11.47 0.85 2.57
CA ARG A 88 11.01 1.66 1.45
C ARG A 88 10.39 0.70 0.43
N ILE A 89 9.07 0.80 0.29
CA ILE A 89 8.37 0.11 -0.78
C ILE A 89 8.85 0.78 -2.06
N ASP A 90 9.57 0.05 -2.91
CA ASP A 90 10.04 0.58 -4.18
C ASP A 90 8.83 0.87 -5.08
N LEU A 91 8.44 2.16 -5.09
CA LEU A 91 7.27 2.66 -5.83
C LEU A 91 7.52 2.76 -7.34
N ALA A 92 8.61 2.19 -7.86
CA ALA A 92 8.99 2.28 -9.27
C ALA A 92 8.03 1.52 -10.22
N GLY A 93 7.11 0.72 -9.69
CA GLY A 93 6.07 0.05 -10.47
C GLY A 93 4.86 0.94 -10.80
N PRO A 94 4.15 0.68 -11.91
CA PRO A 94 3.06 1.54 -12.40
C PRO A 94 1.81 1.63 -11.49
N TYR A 95 1.71 0.78 -10.46
CA TYR A 95 0.54 0.69 -9.57
C TYR A 95 0.82 1.14 -8.13
N SER A 96 2.03 1.65 -7.86
CA SER A 96 2.51 1.94 -6.51
C SER A 96 1.73 3.05 -5.81
N ASP A 97 1.50 4.19 -6.47
CA ASP A 97 0.78 5.34 -5.92
C ASP A 97 -0.68 5.03 -5.60
N GLN A 98 -1.33 4.23 -6.45
CA GLN A 98 -2.73 3.86 -6.28
C GLN A 98 -2.92 2.97 -5.05
N LEU A 99 -1.99 2.02 -4.83
CA LEU A 99 -2.01 1.16 -3.66
C LEU A 99 -1.74 1.93 -2.37
N VAL A 100 -0.83 2.90 -2.40
CA VAL A 100 -0.60 3.82 -1.26
C VAL A 100 -1.85 4.64 -0.95
N ARG A 101 -2.54 5.17 -1.96
CA ARG A 101 -3.82 5.89 -1.77
C ARG A 101 -4.88 4.99 -1.15
N LEU A 102 -4.99 3.73 -1.59
CA LEU A 102 -5.92 2.76 -1.01
C LEU A 102 -5.57 2.45 0.45
N ALA A 103 -4.28 2.26 0.76
CA ALA A 103 -3.83 2.02 2.11
C ALA A 103 -4.18 3.18 3.05
N HIS A 104 -3.97 4.43 2.61
CA HIS A 104 -4.37 5.61 3.36
C HIS A 104 -5.89 5.76 3.48
N LYS A 105 -6.64 5.53 2.39
CA LYS A 105 -8.11 5.60 2.38
C LYS A 105 -8.76 4.70 3.43
N TYR A 106 -8.18 3.52 3.63
CA TYR A 106 -8.66 2.54 4.62
C TYR A 106 -7.91 2.57 5.95
N ALA A 107 -7.03 3.55 6.16
CA ALA A 107 -6.21 3.71 7.35
C ALA A 107 -5.50 2.39 7.76
N LEU A 108 -4.88 1.72 6.79
CA LEU A 108 -4.19 0.46 7.04
C LEU A 108 -3.00 0.68 7.99
N PRO A 109 -2.85 -0.17 9.02
CA PRO A 109 -1.75 -0.04 9.97
C PRO A 109 -0.43 -0.19 9.21
N ARG A 110 0.48 0.74 9.49
CA ARG A 110 1.84 0.71 8.95
C ARG A 110 2.81 0.54 10.10
N ALA A 111 3.76 -0.38 9.95
CA ALA A 111 4.85 -0.52 10.89
C ALA A 111 5.78 0.68 10.70
N TRP A 112 5.68 1.70 11.56
CA TRP A 112 6.66 2.79 11.58
C TRP A 112 7.80 2.39 12.50
N ARG A 113 9.03 2.33 12.00
CA ARG A 113 10.18 2.35 12.91
C ARG A 113 10.34 3.80 13.35
N LEU A 114 10.33 4.00 14.67
CA LEU A 114 10.89 5.22 15.23
C LEU A 114 12.35 5.27 14.79
N SER A 115 12.76 6.38 14.16
CA SER A 115 14.16 6.62 13.84
C SER A 115 15.01 6.35 15.07
N GLU A 116 16.16 5.69 14.91
CA GLU A 116 17.08 5.48 16.03
C GLU A 116 17.31 6.83 16.74
N PRO A 117 17.14 6.90 18.07
CA PRO A 117 17.28 8.15 18.79
C PRO A 117 18.72 8.63 18.66
N VAL A 118 18.96 9.58 17.77
CA VAL A 118 20.24 10.27 17.66
C VAL A 118 20.30 11.27 18.81
N ALA A 119 21.10 10.96 19.83
CA ALA A 119 21.45 11.92 20.85
C ALA A 119 22.27 13.04 20.19
N VAL A 120 21.62 14.18 19.93
CA VAL A 120 22.31 15.38 19.46
C VAL A 120 22.79 16.13 20.70
N ASP A 121 24.07 16.51 20.72
CA ASP A 121 24.62 17.37 21.76
C ASP A 121 23.85 18.70 21.79
N SER A 122 22.95 18.82 22.76
CA SER A 122 22.22 20.06 23.00
C SER A 122 23.16 21.02 23.74
N LYS A 123 23.81 21.94 23.01
CA LYS A 123 24.43 23.10 23.66
C LYS A 123 23.31 23.94 24.25
N ARG A 124 23.18 23.95 25.57
CA ARG A 124 22.32 24.92 26.26
C ARG A 124 22.77 26.32 25.82
N PRO A 125 21.91 27.14 25.20
CA PRO A 125 22.28 28.52 24.94
C PRO A 125 22.64 29.17 26.27
N THR A 126 23.83 29.77 26.34
CA THR A 126 24.28 30.50 27.51
C THR A 126 23.19 31.50 27.86
N ARG A 127 22.68 31.40 29.09
CA ARG A 127 21.58 32.24 29.58
C ARG A 127 21.94 33.71 29.36
N THR A 128 21.17 34.39 28.53
CA THR A 128 21.39 35.79 28.09
C THR A 128 21.41 36.79 29.24
N TYR A 129 20.84 36.43 30.40
CA TYR A 129 20.91 37.26 31.60
C TYR A 129 22.33 37.35 32.21
N LEU A 130 23.29 36.53 31.79
CA LEU A 130 24.68 36.70 32.27
C LEU A 130 25.42 37.81 31.52
N TYR A 131 24.85 38.36 30.44
CA TYR A 131 25.47 39.46 29.67
C TYR A 131 25.29 40.83 30.33
N TRP A 132 24.20 41.08 31.06
CA TRP A 132 24.01 42.37 31.74
C TRP A 132 24.92 42.54 32.96
N ALA A 133 25.31 41.44 33.61
CA ALA A 133 26.19 41.46 34.78
C ALA A 133 27.67 41.73 34.44
N ARG A 134 28.05 41.72 33.16
CA ARG A 134 29.42 41.92 32.68
C ARG A 134 29.68 43.34 32.16
N ALA A 135 28.65 44.19 32.13
CA ALA A 135 28.69 45.57 31.63
C ALA A 135 28.66 46.62 32.76
N ALA A 136 28.90 46.19 34.01
CA ALA A 136 29.10 47.03 35.19
C ALA A 136 30.53 46.88 35.69
#